data_AF-A0AAV0AQP4-F1
#
_entry.id   AF-A0AAV0AQP4-F1
#
_cell.length_a   1.000
_cell.length_b   1.000
_cell.length_c   1.000
_cell.angle_alpha   90.00
_cell.angle_beta   90.00
_cell.angle_gamma   90.00
#
_symmetry.space_group_name_H-M   'P 1'
#
loop_
_entity.id
_entity.type
_entity.pdbx_description
1 polymer ?
#
loop_
_entity_poly.entity_id
_entity_poly.type
_entity_poly.pdbx_seq_one_letter_code
_entity_poly.pdbx_strand_id
1 'polypeptide(L)'
;QILNRILFECDPIDISSFSQVCRLTRNHVYGVENRTHLWHLIFLNHFDPSIYSLHQQPVMGKGGEVEGDEDLMLKSRQSSGLSLQTNIDWCQTVQRRIKLRQTLSCSDDKELLRRLEKNYPAGSLIEIYQEISQIILTSKIDSQWSYSQDPENQLSQSSLNLTFLRNILSYPPTQFRIILYSGQNSQNQPLFALRPTLNNRLVSLAAELHTKYGLTDFDRNKPRTRGIARESCYALQNYQASSLYGPFMPDRSCRVNWAHLEALSVVVGLNLSLAKTSQSSSIEELNRHNNPVGLNNLDQSPDGSIDRRFLETDWPILDGLSSARPFTQITNPAYQHVAYDWPSNELRMNRALDLNHYDWAGVEGKWLRAVCFLDYRDLHAYNFGPRDTRKVDNYKEAIRLMTLNLKVVSIGERPASDPSHPEPLCLQNGPQYLPPIYFKGSATSSVNVGSQTGQVRGCVSCTKDKQVRWSVVRTAAGQDRWSSEGIQVGGIRSKWGVLGVWTDVDRNDVEGPAGPFYFFKISY
;
A
#
# COMPACT_ATOMS: atom_id res chain seq x y z
N GLN A 1 37.44 -18.65 13.99
CA GLN A 1 36.14 -18.82 14.69
C GLN A 1 35.84 -17.67 15.65
N ILE A 2 36.68 -17.39 16.65
CA ILE A 2 36.48 -16.24 17.57
C ILE A 2 36.33 -14.92 16.81
N LEU A 3 37.20 -14.68 15.82
CA LEU A 3 37.13 -13.47 14.98
C LEU A 3 35.77 -13.32 14.25
N ASN A 4 35.17 -14.42 13.77
CA ASN A 4 33.86 -14.35 13.11
C ASN A 4 32.74 -13.98 14.09
N ARG A 5 32.83 -14.44 15.35
CA ARG A 5 31.88 -14.06 16.40
C ARG A 5 32.00 -12.58 16.76
N ILE A 6 33.23 -12.06 16.82
CA ILE A 6 33.45 -10.62 17.04
C ILE A 6 32.87 -9.81 15.88
N LEU A 7 33.21 -10.18 14.63
CA LEU A 7 32.74 -9.47 13.44
C LEU A 7 31.22 -9.52 13.27
N PHE A 8 30.57 -10.59 13.73
CA PHE A 8 29.11 -10.72 13.68
C PHE A 8 28.39 -9.64 14.50
N GLU A 9 28.97 -9.23 15.64
CA GLU A 9 28.42 -8.19 16.53
C GLU A 9 28.79 -6.76 16.09
N CYS A 10 29.66 -6.61 15.09
CA CYS A 10 30.12 -5.30 14.62
C CYS A 10 29.19 -4.69 13.57
N ASP A 11 29.12 -3.36 13.53
CA ASP A 11 28.46 -2.67 12.42
C ASP A 11 29.24 -2.92 11.11
N PRO A 12 28.58 -3.05 9.94
CA PRO A 12 29.26 -3.29 8.68
C PRO A 12 30.29 -2.22 8.30
N ILE A 13 30.16 -0.99 8.81
CA ILE A 13 31.14 0.08 8.65
C ILE A 13 32.43 -0.26 9.42
N ASP A 14 32.31 -0.79 10.64
CA ASP A 14 33.46 -1.17 11.46
C ASP A 14 34.16 -2.40 10.87
N ILE A 15 33.40 -3.35 10.32
CA ILE A 15 33.94 -4.50 9.59
C ILE A 15 34.74 -4.03 8.36
N SER A 16 34.23 -3.03 7.63
CA SER A 16 34.94 -2.40 6.52
C SER A 16 36.22 -1.72 6.99
N SER A 17 36.20 -0.99 8.11
CA SER A 17 37.40 -0.37 8.68
C SER A 17 38.44 -1.41 9.14
N PHE A 18 38.00 -2.48 9.79
CA PHE A 18 38.85 -3.61 10.22
C PHE A 18 39.56 -4.29 9.04
N SER A 19 38.86 -4.44 7.91
CA SER A 19 39.43 -5.02 6.70
C SER A 19 40.59 -4.21 6.08
N GLN A 20 40.77 -2.95 6.51
CA GLN A 20 41.83 -2.06 6.04
C GLN A 20 43.10 -2.14 6.90
N VAL A 21 43.06 -2.82 8.05
CA VAL A 21 44.18 -2.90 9.00
C VAL A 21 45.38 -3.65 8.44
N CYS A 22 45.17 -4.83 7.82
CA CYS A 22 46.25 -5.56 7.14
C CYS A 22 45.72 -6.54 6.07
N ARG A 23 46.63 -7.15 5.29
CA ARG A 23 46.26 -8.14 4.27
C ARG A 23 45.53 -9.36 4.84
N LEU A 24 45.91 -9.79 6.04
CA LEU A 24 45.27 -10.91 6.72
C LEU A 24 43.79 -10.60 7.02
N THR A 25 43.49 -9.43 7.56
CA THR A 25 42.10 -9.04 7.88
C THR A 25 41.28 -8.79 6.61
N ARG A 26 41.88 -8.21 5.57
CA ARG A 26 41.25 -8.06 4.26
C ARG A 26 40.87 -9.39 3.65
N ASN A 27 41.80 -10.35 3.63
CA ASN A 27 41.57 -11.69 3.10
C ASN A 27 40.55 -12.46 3.95
N HIS A 28 40.50 -12.21 5.26
CA HIS A 28 39.51 -12.82 6.14
C HIS A 28 38.08 -12.33 5.84
N VAL A 29 37.90 -11.02 5.63
CA VAL A 29 36.57 -10.39 5.40
C VAL A 29 36.08 -10.55 3.95
N TYR A 30 36.97 -10.42 2.97
CA TYR A 30 36.62 -10.39 1.54
C TYR A 30 37.15 -11.58 0.73
N GLY A 31 37.92 -12.48 1.34
CA GLY A 31 38.40 -13.70 0.68
C GLY A 31 37.27 -14.66 0.34
N VAL A 32 37.46 -15.40 -0.76
CA VAL A 32 36.42 -16.23 -1.40
C VAL A 32 35.83 -17.26 -0.43
N GLU A 33 36.67 -17.87 0.42
CA GLU A 33 36.26 -18.95 1.32
C GLU A 33 35.24 -18.53 2.39
N ASN A 34 35.36 -17.31 2.93
CA ASN A 34 34.53 -16.83 4.05
C ASN A 34 33.50 -15.77 3.65
N ARG A 35 33.64 -15.14 2.47
CA ARG A 35 32.81 -14.00 2.06
C ARG A 35 31.31 -14.33 2.11
N THR A 36 30.87 -15.42 1.49
CA THR A 36 29.42 -15.71 1.42
C THR A 36 28.83 -15.98 2.79
N HIS A 37 29.47 -16.82 3.60
CA HIS A 37 28.94 -17.19 4.92
C HIS A 37 28.98 -16.03 5.92
N LEU A 38 30.11 -15.31 6.00
CA LEU A 38 30.25 -14.17 6.92
C LEU A 38 29.24 -13.07 6.59
N TRP A 39 29.13 -12.67 5.32
CA TRP A 39 28.23 -11.58 4.92
C TRP A 39 26.75 -11.99 4.98
N HIS A 40 26.43 -13.28 4.83
CA HIS A 40 25.07 -13.78 5.09
C HIS A 40 24.71 -13.64 6.58
N LEU A 41 25.60 -14.01 7.50
CA LEU A 41 25.38 -13.84 8.94
C LEU A 41 25.26 -12.36 9.33
N ILE A 42 26.14 -11.50 8.81
CA ILE A 42 26.06 -10.05 9.01
C ILE A 42 24.71 -9.52 8.48
N PHE A 43 24.29 -9.96 7.30
CA PHE A 43 23.00 -9.56 6.74
C PHE A 43 21.85 -9.92 7.69
N LEU A 44 21.79 -11.15 8.19
CA LEU A 44 20.73 -11.60 9.10
C LEU A 44 20.73 -10.88 10.45
N ASN A 45 21.89 -10.34 10.88
CA ASN A 45 21.97 -9.54 12.11
C ASN A 45 21.33 -8.14 11.93
N HIS A 46 21.30 -7.61 10.70
CA HIS A 46 20.83 -6.25 10.43
C HIS A 46 19.53 -6.18 9.63
N PHE A 47 19.12 -7.26 8.98
CA PHE A 47 18.04 -7.29 8.01
C PHE A 47 17.24 -8.59 8.06
N ASP A 48 16.01 -8.52 7.57
CA ASP A 48 15.14 -9.68 7.51
C ASP A 48 15.59 -10.65 6.41
N PRO A 49 15.43 -11.98 6.61
CA PRO A 49 15.76 -12.98 5.61
C PRO A 49 14.90 -12.78 4.36
N SER A 50 15.46 -13.16 3.20
CA SER A 50 14.70 -13.20 1.96
C SER A 50 13.54 -14.19 2.09
N ILE A 51 12.37 -13.88 1.52
CA ILE A 51 11.18 -14.76 1.52
C ILE A 51 11.51 -16.13 0.88
N TYR A 52 12.47 -16.17 -0.05
CA TYR A 52 12.96 -17.41 -0.67
C TYR A 52 13.79 -18.30 0.28
N SER A 53 14.31 -17.76 1.39
CA SER A 53 15.07 -18.55 2.38
C SER A 53 14.17 -19.33 3.36
N LEU A 54 12.87 -19.01 3.43
CA LEU A 54 11.92 -19.72 4.30
C LEU A 54 11.56 -21.13 3.80
N HIS A 55 11.81 -21.43 2.52
CA HIS A 55 11.56 -22.76 1.93
C HIS A 55 12.79 -23.70 2.00
N GLN A 56 13.89 -23.28 2.66
CA GLN A 56 15.13 -24.05 2.79
C GLN A 56 15.46 -24.42 4.25
N GLN A 57 14.49 -24.43 5.15
CA GLN A 57 14.70 -25.00 6.49
C GLN A 57 14.61 -26.53 6.38
N PRO A 58 15.68 -27.28 6.67
CA PRO A 58 15.56 -28.73 6.82
C PRO A 58 14.70 -28.98 8.06
N VAL A 59 13.56 -29.64 7.88
CA VAL A 59 12.73 -30.10 9.00
C VAL A 59 13.53 -31.18 9.72
N MET A 60 14.16 -30.83 10.84
CA MET A 60 14.75 -31.80 11.76
C MET A 60 13.61 -32.62 12.37
N GLY A 61 13.42 -33.85 11.90
CA GLY A 61 12.52 -34.80 12.53
C GLY A 61 12.94 -35.09 13.97
N LYS A 62 11.95 -35.29 14.85
CA LYS A 62 12.16 -35.77 16.23
C LYS A 62 12.71 -37.21 16.17
N GLY A 63 14.02 -37.34 16.00
CA GLY A 63 14.68 -38.65 15.90
C GLY A 63 16.06 -38.65 15.26
N GLY A 64 16.50 -37.56 14.62
CA GLY A 64 17.87 -37.50 14.07
C GLY A 64 18.10 -38.39 12.83
N GLU A 65 17.04 -38.87 12.16
CA GLU A 65 17.13 -39.54 10.87
C GLU A 65 16.56 -38.66 9.75
N VAL A 66 17.26 -38.64 8.61
CA VAL A 66 16.88 -37.92 7.38
C VAL A 66 15.93 -38.81 6.59
N GLU A 67 14.62 -38.65 6.80
CA GLU A 67 13.61 -39.34 5.97
C GLU A 67 13.33 -38.56 4.67
N GLY A 68 13.67 -39.18 3.53
CA GLY A 68 12.92 -39.05 2.28
C GLY A 68 13.18 -37.83 1.38
N ASP A 69 14.43 -37.64 0.96
CA ASP A 69 14.89 -36.48 0.16
C ASP A 69 14.52 -36.51 -1.35
N GLU A 70 13.82 -37.54 -1.86
CA GLU A 70 13.56 -37.66 -3.31
C GLU A 70 12.21 -37.08 -3.78
N ASP A 71 11.16 -37.13 -2.97
CA ASP A 71 9.79 -36.84 -3.45
C ASP A 71 9.40 -35.34 -3.39
N LEU A 72 10.12 -34.56 -2.57
CA LEU A 72 10.01 -33.09 -2.49
C LEU A 72 10.88 -32.38 -3.54
N MET A 73 12.02 -32.98 -3.92
CA MET A 73 12.88 -32.48 -5.00
C MET A 73 12.19 -32.57 -6.38
N LEU A 74 11.38 -33.61 -6.61
CA LEU A 74 10.63 -33.79 -7.86
C LEU A 74 9.42 -32.85 -8.01
N LYS A 75 8.75 -32.48 -6.92
CA LYS A 75 7.61 -31.52 -6.97
C LYS A 75 8.06 -30.07 -7.17
N SER A 76 9.26 -29.69 -6.72
CA SER A 76 9.85 -28.38 -7.01
C SER A 76 10.28 -28.19 -8.47
N ARG A 77 10.43 -29.30 -9.23
CA ARG A 77 10.82 -29.26 -10.66
C ARG A 77 9.64 -29.05 -11.61
N GLN A 78 8.40 -29.25 -11.18
CA GLN A 78 7.22 -29.20 -12.07
C GLN A 78 6.35 -27.96 -11.90
N SER A 79 6.53 -27.17 -10.84
CA SER A 79 5.96 -25.83 -10.70
C SER A 79 6.82 -24.79 -11.44
N SER A 80 6.64 -24.72 -12.76
CA SER A 80 6.91 -23.58 -13.64
C SER A 80 7.92 -22.49 -13.17
N GLY A 81 9.17 -22.61 -13.61
CA GLY A 81 9.77 -21.53 -14.41
C GLY A 81 10.64 -20.47 -13.73
N LEU A 82 11.11 -20.67 -12.49
CA LEU A 82 12.15 -19.80 -11.90
C LEU A 82 13.00 -20.55 -10.86
N SER A 83 13.62 -21.67 -11.27
CA SER A 83 14.82 -22.17 -10.58
C SER A 83 16.03 -21.31 -10.96
N LEU A 84 15.97 -20.00 -10.69
CA LEU A 84 17.17 -19.22 -10.50
C LEU A 84 17.58 -19.48 -9.06
N GLN A 85 18.53 -20.39 -8.83
CA GLN A 85 19.44 -20.24 -7.70
C GLN A 85 20.13 -18.88 -7.89
N THR A 86 19.48 -17.79 -7.50
CA THR A 86 20.12 -16.49 -7.39
C THR A 86 21.18 -16.65 -6.32
N ASN A 87 22.44 -16.77 -6.71
CA ASN A 87 23.56 -16.64 -5.79
C ASN A 87 23.53 -15.21 -5.26
N ILE A 88 22.82 -14.98 -4.15
CA ILE A 88 22.66 -13.65 -3.56
C ILE A 88 24.03 -13.19 -3.09
N ASP A 89 24.55 -12.11 -3.65
CA ASP A 89 25.74 -11.46 -3.09
C ASP A 89 25.32 -10.67 -1.84
N TRP A 90 25.41 -11.34 -0.69
CA TRP A 90 25.10 -10.76 0.61
C TRP A 90 25.98 -9.55 0.93
N CYS A 91 27.25 -9.58 0.52
CA CYS A 91 28.18 -8.47 0.72
C CYS A 91 27.70 -7.24 -0.06
N GLN A 92 27.39 -7.39 -1.34
CA GLN A 92 26.87 -6.31 -2.17
C GLN A 92 25.52 -5.79 -1.65
N THR A 93 24.66 -6.68 -1.13
CA THR A 93 23.36 -6.31 -0.57
C THR A 93 23.50 -5.48 0.71
N VAL A 94 24.35 -5.92 1.66
CA VAL A 94 24.67 -5.16 2.86
C VAL A 94 25.30 -3.81 2.47
N GLN A 95 26.26 -3.79 1.54
CA GLN A 95 26.88 -2.55 1.07
C GLN A 95 25.87 -1.54 0.52
N ARG A 96 24.91 -1.97 -0.31
CA ARG A 96 23.86 -1.10 -0.85
C ARG A 96 22.99 -0.51 0.26
N ARG A 97 22.55 -1.33 1.21
CA ARG A 97 21.71 -0.87 2.34
C ARG A 97 22.50 0.04 3.30
N ILE A 98 23.77 -0.23 3.54
CA ILE A 98 24.61 0.62 4.40
C ILE A 98 24.94 1.95 3.71
N LYS A 99 25.20 1.95 2.39
CA LYS A 99 25.31 3.17 1.58
C LYS A 99 24.04 4.01 1.66
N LEU A 100 22.87 3.38 1.57
CA LEU A 100 21.57 4.03 1.74
C LEU A 100 21.45 4.68 3.14
N ARG A 101 21.74 3.94 4.22
CA ARG A 101 21.76 4.45 5.59
C ARG A 101 22.69 5.66 5.76
N GLN A 102 23.94 5.54 5.32
CA GLN A 102 24.93 6.63 5.43
C GLN A 102 24.50 7.88 4.67
N THR A 103 23.76 7.71 3.56
CA THR A 103 23.28 8.83 2.75
C THR A 103 22.10 9.52 3.40
N LEU A 104 21.07 8.77 3.81
CA LEU A 104 19.76 9.30 4.21
C LEU A 104 19.64 9.60 5.71
N SER A 105 20.50 9.06 6.56
CA SER A 105 20.51 9.38 7.99
C SER A 105 21.21 10.71 8.25
N CYS A 106 20.53 11.82 7.94
CA CYS A 106 21.07 13.17 8.06
C CYS A 106 20.02 14.18 8.48
N SER A 107 20.31 14.96 9.52
CA SER A 107 19.47 16.05 10.01
C SER A 107 19.72 17.39 9.29
N ASP A 108 20.85 17.52 8.58
CA ASP A 108 21.20 18.72 7.82
C ASP A 108 20.93 18.53 6.33
N ASP A 109 20.15 19.46 5.77
CA ASP A 109 19.66 19.37 4.40
C ASP A 109 20.77 19.57 3.34
N LYS A 110 21.76 20.43 3.62
CA LYS A 110 22.90 20.68 2.73
C LYS A 110 23.83 19.48 2.70
N GLU A 111 24.10 18.89 3.85
CA GLU A 111 24.89 17.67 3.96
C GLU A 111 24.19 16.48 3.29
N LEU A 112 22.87 16.34 3.43
CA LEU A 112 22.09 15.34 2.71
C LEU A 112 22.26 15.49 1.19
N LEU A 113 22.14 16.71 0.66
CA LEU A 113 22.37 17.00 -0.76
C LEU A 113 23.78 16.60 -1.20
N ARG A 114 24.81 16.98 -0.43
CA ARG A 114 26.20 16.63 -0.72
C ARG A 114 26.41 15.10 -0.74
N ARG A 115 25.79 14.38 0.20
CA ARG A 115 25.84 12.91 0.25
C ARG A 115 25.09 12.27 -0.92
N LEU A 116 23.93 12.81 -1.29
CA LEU A 116 23.17 12.35 -2.45
C LEU A 116 23.99 12.54 -3.73
N GLU A 117 24.57 13.72 -3.95
CA GLU A 117 25.40 14.00 -5.13
C GLU A 117 26.64 13.09 -5.18
N LYS A 118 27.30 12.86 -4.03
CA LYS A 118 28.47 11.98 -3.93
C LYS A 118 28.12 10.51 -4.18
N ASN A 119 27.07 10.01 -3.54
CA ASN A 119 26.77 8.58 -3.50
C ASN A 119 25.84 8.16 -4.64
N TYR A 120 24.99 9.06 -5.13
CA TYR A 120 24.00 8.82 -6.16
C TYR A 120 23.99 9.98 -7.18
N PRO A 121 25.04 10.08 -8.03
CA PRO A 121 25.14 11.12 -9.05
C PRO A 121 24.00 11.06 -10.09
N ALA A 122 23.87 12.10 -10.90
CA ALA A 122 22.72 12.35 -11.77
C ALA A 122 22.20 11.09 -12.50
N GLY A 123 20.92 10.76 -12.27
CA GLY A 123 20.24 9.59 -12.87
C GLY A 123 20.17 8.36 -11.95
N SER A 124 21.00 8.26 -10.91
CA SER A 124 21.03 7.07 -10.03
C SER A 124 20.13 7.19 -8.80
N LEU A 125 19.36 8.26 -8.63
CA LEU A 125 18.37 8.37 -7.53
C LEU A 125 17.32 7.26 -7.60
N ILE A 126 17.05 6.71 -8.78
CA ILE A 126 16.17 5.55 -8.97
C ILE A 126 16.62 4.35 -8.11
N GLU A 127 17.94 4.17 -7.91
CA GLU A 127 18.49 3.09 -7.10
C GLU A 127 18.01 3.16 -5.64
N ILE A 128 17.86 4.38 -5.09
CA ILE A 128 17.34 4.58 -3.73
C ILE A 128 15.93 3.99 -3.61
N TYR A 129 15.05 4.32 -4.54
CA TYR A 129 13.66 3.83 -4.52
C TYR A 129 13.57 2.33 -4.77
N GLN A 130 14.43 1.79 -5.65
CA GLN A 130 14.51 0.35 -5.88
C GLN A 130 14.93 -0.38 -4.61
N GLU A 131 15.97 0.08 -3.93
CA GLU A 131 16.43 -0.53 -2.68
C GLU A 131 15.38 -0.41 -1.56
N ILE A 132 14.76 0.76 -1.37
CA ILE A 132 13.66 0.93 -0.39
C ILE A 132 12.51 -0.03 -0.71
N SER A 133 12.12 -0.15 -1.98
CA SER A 133 11.05 -1.07 -2.39
C SER A 133 11.40 -2.52 -2.11
N GLN A 134 12.65 -2.94 -2.37
CA GLN A 134 13.12 -4.28 -2.03
C GLN A 134 13.13 -4.54 -0.52
N ILE A 135 13.51 -3.56 0.29
CA ILE A 135 13.48 -3.66 1.75
C ILE A 135 12.04 -3.82 2.24
N ILE A 136 11.08 -3.03 1.73
CA ILE A 136 9.64 -3.14 2.05
C ILE A 136 9.10 -4.52 1.67
N LEU A 137 9.46 -5.04 0.49
CA LEU A 137 9.00 -6.34 0.00
C LEU A 137 9.58 -7.52 0.80
N THR A 138 10.77 -7.37 1.36
CA THR A 138 11.44 -8.43 2.13
C THR A 138 11.28 -8.28 3.64
N SER A 139 10.50 -7.30 4.11
CA SER A 139 10.17 -7.17 5.52
C SER A 139 9.46 -8.43 6.03
N LYS A 140 9.86 -8.94 7.20
CA LYS A 140 9.28 -10.14 7.81
C LYS A 140 7.74 -10.05 7.85
N ILE A 141 7.12 -10.94 7.10
CA ILE A 141 5.72 -11.34 7.22
C ILE A 141 5.75 -12.56 8.13
N ASP A 142 5.25 -12.45 9.35
CA ASP A 142 5.24 -13.59 10.27
C ASP A 142 4.21 -14.63 9.81
N SER A 143 4.67 -15.64 9.08
CA SER A 143 3.84 -16.76 8.61
C SER A 143 3.81 -17.93 9.61
N GLN A 144 4.43 -17.82 10.79
CA GLN A 144 4.42 -18.85 11.81
C GLN A 144 4.00 -18.28 13.17
N TRP A 145 2.70 -18.07 13.30
CA TRP A 145 2.04 -18.04 14.60
C TRP A 145 2.08 -19.46 15.20
N SER A 146 3.23 -19.88 15.72
CA SER A 146 3.22 -20.87 16.80
C SER A 146 2.68 -20.15 18.02
N TYR A 147 1.59 -20.66 18.59
CA TYR A 147 1.00 -20.20 19.85
C TYR A 147 2.03 -20.34 20.98
N SER A 148 2.96 -19.40 21.07
CA SER A 148 3.82 -19.24 22.23
C SER A 148 2.98 -18.55 23.30
N GLN A 149 2.71 -19.27 24.38
CA GLN A 149 1.98 -18.78 25.56
C GLN A 149 2.79 -17.76 26.38
N ASP A 150 3.92 -17.27 25.87
CA ASP A 150 4.86 -16.43 26.59
C ASP A 150 4.76 -14.96 26.13
N PRO A 151 4.07 -14.07 26.87
CA PRO A 151 3.83 -12.69 26.48
C PRO A 151 5.11 -11.84 26.41
N GLU A 152 6.17 -12.23 27.12
CA GLU A 152 7.44 -11.50 27.14
C GLU A 152 8.24 -11.67 25.84
N ASN A 153 8.07 -12.80 25.13
CA ASN A 153 8.72 -13.04 23.83
C ASN A 153 7.97 -12.36 22.66
N GLN A 154 6.71 -11.97 22.85
CA GLN A 154 5.88 -11.34 21.81
C GLN A 154 6.28 -9.88 21.51
N LEU A 155 6.96 -9.20 22.45
CA LEU A 155 7.44 -7.82 22.30
C LEU A 155 8.75 -7.71 21.47
N SER A 156 9.41 -8.82 21.16
CA SER A 156 10.83 -8.83 20.76
C SER A 156 11.13 -8.83 19.24
N GLN A 157 10.18 -9.05 18.32
CA GLN A 157 10.56 -9.20 16.90
C GLN A 157 9.85 -8.23 15.95
N SER A 158 10.17 -6.94 16.08
CA SER A 158 9.97 -5.99 14.98
C SER A 158 10.81 -6.42 13.78
N SER A 159 10.23 -6.40 12.57
CA SER A 159 10.97 -6.56 11.31
C SER A 159 12.20 -5.63 11.30
N LEU A 160 13.38 -6.21 11.09
CA LEU A 160 14.64 -5.45 11.05
C LEU A 160 14.63 -4.47 9.87
N ASN A 161 14.03 -4.88 8.75
CA ASN A 161 13.85 -4.03 7.58
C ASN A 161 12.97 -2.81 7.88
N LEU A 162 11.86 -2.98 8.60
CA LEU A 162 10.99 -1.85 8.97
C LEU A 162 11.68 -0.90 9.94
N THR A 163 12.38 -1.44 10.95
CA THR A 163 13.18 -0.63 11.87
C THR A 163 14.25 0.16 11.12
N PHE A 164 14.93 -0.47 10.17
CA PHE A 164 15.89 0.19 9.29
C PHE A 164 15.25 1.34 8.48
N LEU A 165 14.11 1.09 7.82
CA LEU A 165 13.41 2.12 7.04
C LEU A 165 12.92 3.27 7.92
N ARG A 166 12.36 2.97 9.09
CA ARG A 166 11.94 3.97 10.08
C ARG A 166 13.10 4.88 10.48
N ASN A 167 14.29 4.30 10.68
CA ASN A 167 15.46 5.07 11.08
C ASN A 167 15.97 5.99 9.97
N ILE A 168 15.96 5.56 8.71
CA ILE A 168 16.46 6.41 7.61
C ILE A 168 15.43 7.43 7.14
N LEU A 169 14.13 7.14 7.21
CA LEU A 169 13.05 8.00 6.73
C LEU A 169 12.46 8.94 7.79
N SER A 170 12.92 8.86 9.05
CA SER A 170 12.46 9.76 10.13
C SER A 170 13.00 11.18 10.01
N TYR A 171 14.09 11.39 9.27
CA TYR A 171 14.73 12.70 9.15
C TYR A 171 13.93 13.64 8.23
N PRO A 172 13.58 14.86 8.68
CA PRO A 172 12.80 15.80 7.86
C PRO A 172 13.41 16.13 6.48
N PRO A 173 14.74 16.33 6.33
CA PRO A 173 15.34 16.52 5.02
C PRO A 173 15.13 15.32 4.09
N THR A 174 15.23 14.09 4.63
CA THR A 174 14.99 12.86 3.87
C THR A 174 13.54 12.73 3.47
N GLN A 175 12.59 13.01 4.36
CA GLN A 175 11.18 13.01 4.02
C GLN A 175 10.89 14.01 2.89
N PHE A 176 11.42 15.22 2.99
CA PHE A 176 11.24 16.25 1.98
C PHE A 176 11.86 15.86 0.62
N ARG A 177 13.08 15.31 0.62
CA ARG A 177 13.83 15.05 -0.62
C ARG A 177 13.57 13.68 -1.24
N ILE A 178 13.10 12.70 -0.48
CA ILE A 178 12.91 11.33 -0.98
C ILE A 178 11.43 10.97 -1.06
N ILE A 179 10.67 11.19 0.01
CA ILE A 179 9.24 10.87 0.02
C ILE A 179 8.47 11.89 -0.81
N LEU A 180 8.68 13.18 -0.52
CA LEU A 180 8.05 14.29 -1.24
C LEU A 180 8.86 14.74 -2.46
N TYR A 181 9.72 13.87 -3.00
CA TYR A 181 10.50 14.16 -4.21
C TYR A 181 9.62 14.57 -5.39
N SER A 182 8.44 13.95 -5.47
CA SER A 182 7.33 14.28 -6.37
C SER A 182 6.78 15.68 -6.09
N GLY A 183 6.67 16.10 -4.83
CA GLY A 183 6.12 17.37 -4.32
C GLY A 183 4.60 17.50 -4.51
N GLN A 184 4.16 17.34 -5.76
CA GLN A 184 2.92 16.79 -6.31
C GLN A 184 3.00 16.95 -7.84
N ASN A 185 4.12 16.41 -8.32
CA ASN A 185 4.66 16.22 -9.66
C ASN A 185 4.90 17.50 -10.48
N SER A 186 5.30 18.51 -9.69
CA SER A 186 5.98 19.77 -9.98
C SER A 186 5.20 20.93 -10.62
N GLN A 187 3.88 21.08 -10.41
CA GLN A 187 3.17 22.32 -10.83
C GLN A 187 1.68 22.50 -10.46
N ASN A 188 1.14 23.69 -10.80
CA ASN A 188 -0.28 24.10 -10.89
C ASN A 188 -1.09 23.37 -11.99
N GLN A 189 -0.59 22.27 -12.56
CA GLN A 189 -1.28 21.52 -13.60
C GLN A 189 -2.11 20.39 -12.96
N PRO A 190 -3.44 20.57 -12.78
CA PRO A 190 -4.29 19.52 -12.21
C PRO A 190 -4.45 18.32 -13.13
N LEU A 191 -4.25 18.50 -14.44
CA LEU A 191 -4.46 17.43 -15.42
C LEU A 191 -3.21 16.58 -15.58
N PHE A 192 -3.27 15.30 -15.17
CA PHE A 192 -2.12 14.40 -15.23
C PHE A 192 -1.61 14.19 -16.66
N ALA A 193 -2.53 14.11 -17.62
CA ALA A 193 -2.20 13.96 -19.04
C ALA A 193 -1.35 15.13 -19.61
N LEU A 194 -1.42 16.30 -18.97
CA LEU A 194 -0.68 17.50 -19.40
C LEU A 194 0.60 17.73 -18.58
N ARG A 195 0.95 16.85 -17.65
CA ARG A 195 2.17 16.99 -16.85
C ARG A 195 3.39 16.54 -17.66
N PRO A 196 4.46 17.35 -17.74
CA PRO A 196 5.72 16.91 -18.36
C PRO A 196 6.32 15.68 -17.67
N THR A 197 5.99 15.48 -16.40
CA THR A 197 6.45 14.38 -15.55
C THR A 197 5.64 13.09 -15.68
N LEU A 198 4.59 13.04 -16.52
CA LEU A 198 3.67 11.89 -16.61
C LEU A 198 4.38 10.54 -16.80
N ASN A 199 5.40 10.50 -17.66
CA ASN A 199 6.17 9.28 -17.94
C ASN A 199 7.52 9.22 -17.21
N ASN A 200 7.77 10.12 -16.25
CA ASN A 200 9.02 10.15 -15.51
C ASN A 200 9.04 9.03 -14.45
N ARG A 201 9.95 8.06 -14.63
CA ARG A 201 10.07 6.89 -13.74
C ARG A 201 10.40 7.26 -12.30
N LEU A 202 11.25 8.26 -12.09
CA LEU A 202 11.65 8.69 -10.75
C LEU A 202 10.47 9.31 -9.99
N VAL A 203 9.67 10.12 -10.68
CA VAL A 203 8.41 10.68 -10.17
C VAL A 203 7.42 9.56 -9.80
N SER A 204 7.24 8.57 -10.67
CA SER A 204 6.38 7.42 -10.39
C SER A 204 6.83 6.65 -9.14
N LEU A 205 8.12 6.38 -9.00
CA LEU A 205 8.68 5.66 -7.84
C LEU A 205 8.56 6.45 -6.54
N ALA A 206 8.76 7.78 -6.59
CA ALA A 206 8.57 8.65 -5.45
C ALA A 206 7.09 8.71 -5.01
N ALA A 207 6.18 8.88 -5.96
CA ALA A 207 4.74 8.90 -5.69
C ALA A 207 4.24 7.54 -5.15
N GLU A 208 4.76 6.43 -5.66
CA GLU A 208 4.49 5.09 -5.11
C GLU A 208 4.98 4.96 -3.66
N LEU A 209 6.21 5.40 -3.38
CA LEU A 209 6.76 5.39 -2.03
C LEU A 209 5.92 6.26 -1.09
N HIS A 210 5.55 7.46 -1.50
CA HIS A 210 4.74 8.37 -0.69
C HIS A 210 3.34 7.80 -0.43
N THR A 211 2.70 7.22 -1.46
CA THR A 211 1.41 6.53 -1.29
C THR A 211 1.53 5.42 -0.24
N LYS A 212 2.56 4.57 -0.32
CA LYS A 212 2.81 3.50 0.65
C LYS A 212 3.21 4.03 2.03
N TYR A 213 3.91 5.16 2.07
CA TYR A 213 4.32 5.82 3.30
C TYR A 213 3.09 6.30 4.06
N GLY A 214 2.11 6.92 3.40
CA GLY A 214 1.00 7.63 4.05
C GLY A 214 1.33 9.10 4.26
N LEU A 215 0.52 9.81 5.05
CA LEU A 215 0.72 11.24 5.30
C LEU A 215 2.04 11.55 6.02
N THR A 216 2.72 12.60 5.56
CA THR A 216 3.86 13.21 6.24
C THR A 216 3.45 14.47 7.01
N ASP A 217 4.33 14.95 7.90
CA ASP A 217 4.13 16.24 8.58
C ASP A 217 4.06 17.41 7.59
N PHE A 218 4.72 17.30 6.44
CA PHE A 218 4.65 18.33 5.41
C PHE A 218 3.26 18.39 4.75
N ASP A 219 2.60 17.25 4.51
CA ASP A 219 1.24 17.24 3.95
C ASP A 219 0.24 17.89 4.89
N ARG A 220 0.42 17.66 6.19
CA ARG A 220 -0.43 18.20 7.27
C ARG A 220 -0.25 19.71 7.42
N ASN A 221 0.98 20.20 7.32
CA ASN A 221 1.34 21.57 7.66
C ASN A 221 1.45 22.53 6.47
N LYS A 222 1.34 22.05 5.21
CA LYS A 222 1.42 22.90 4.01
C LYS A 222 0.08 22.96 3.26
N PRO A 223 -0.73 24.03 3.48
CA PRO A 223 -2.06 24.16 2.85
C PRO A 223 -2.05 24.03 1.33
N ARG A 224 -1.02 24.54 0.65
CA ARG A 224 -0.94 24.48 -0.82
C ARG A 224 -0.77 23.05 -1.35
N THR A 225 -0.06 22.18 -0.64
CA THR A 225 0.10 20.77 -1.00
C THR A 225 -1.25 20.06 -1.02
N ARG A 226 -2.13 20.38 -0.07
CA ARG A 226 -3.53 19.90 -0.10
C ARG A 226 -4.30 20.48 -1.30
N GLY A 227 -4.17 21.78 -1.56
CA GLY A 227 -4.84 22.44 -2.68
C GLY A 227 -4.52 21.79 -4.04
N ILE A 228 -3.25 21.50 -4.31
CA ILE A 228 -2.80 20.86 -5.56
C ILE A 228 -3.38 19.44 -5.70
N ALA A 229 -3.38 18.67 -4.61
CA ALA A 229 -3.91 17.31 -4.61
C ALA A 229 -5.39 17.33 -4.96
N ARG A 230 -6.15 18.20 -4.29
CA ARG A 230 -7.58 18.40 -4.50
C ARG A 230 -7.89 18.87 -5.91
N GLU A 231 -7.17 19.87 -6.42
CA GLU A 231 -7.29 20.36 -7.81
C GLU A 231 -7.15 19.20 -8.80
N SER A 232 -6.19 18.31 -8.56
CA SER A 232 -6.00 17.12 -9.41
C SER A 232 -7.11 16.08 -9.24
N CYS A 233 -7.56 15.83 -8.01
CA CYS A 233 -8.60 14.85 -7.70
C CYS A 233 -10.00 15.27 -8.19
N TYR A 234 -10.29 16.56 -8.24
CA TYR A 234 -11.61 17.07 -8.64
C TYR A 234 -11.67 17.58 -10.07
N ALA A 235 -10.55 17.51 -10.82
CA ALA A 235 -10.56 17.76 -12.26
C ALA A 235 -11.15 16.57 -13.01
N LEU A 236 -12.40 16.68 -13.47
CA LEU A 236 -13.17 15.60 -14.10
C LEU A 236 -12.52 15.07 -15.39
N GLN A 237 -11.70 15.88 -16.06
CA GLN A 237 -10.93 15.48 -17.24
C GLN A 237 -9.86 14.41 -16.94
N ASN A 238 -9.53 14.15 -15.67
CA ASN A 238 -8.66 13.03 -15.29
C ASN A 238 -9.38 11.68 -15.33
N TYR A 239 -10.72 11.65 -15.39
CA TYR A 239 -11.55 10.44 -15.33
C TYR A 239 -12.26 10.19 -16.65
N GLN A 240 -11.53 9.61 -17.59
CA GLN A 240 -11.97 9.40 -18.96
C GLN A 240 -11.79 7.93 -19.35
N ALA A 241 -12.36 7.54 -20.50
CA ALA A 241 -12.16 6.19 -21.04
C ALA A 241 -10.68 5.84 -21.26
N SER A 242 -9.82 6.83 -21.55
CA SER A 242 -8.37 6.63 -21.70
C SER A 242 -7.67 6.26 -20.38
N SER A 243 -8.13 6.80 -19.25
CA SER A 243 -7.65 6.48 -17.90
C SER A 243 -8.50 5.43 -17.20
N LEU A 244 -9.40 4.76 -17.93
CA LEU A 244 -10.32 3.75 -17.40
C LEU A 244 -11.13 4.26 -16.19
N TYR A 245 -11.42 5.56 -16.16
CA TYR A 245 -12.12 6.26 -15.08
C TYR A 245 -11.48 6.08 -13.70
N GLY A 246 -10.18 5.78 -13.66
CA GLY A 246 -9.44 5.42 -12.44
C GLY A 246 -8.07 6.08 -12.34
N PRO A 247 -7.27 5.72 -11.33
CA PRO A 247 -5.89 6.18 -11.17
C PRO A 247 -4.92 5.47 -12.13
N PHE A 248 -5.27 5.40 -13.42
CA PHE A 248 -4.48 4.73 -14.46
C PHE A 248 -3.87 5.74 -15.42
N MET A 249 -2.83 5.30 -16.13
CA MET A 249 -2.22 6.07 -17.20
C MET A 249 -3.28 6.38 -18.28
N PRO A 250 -3.30 7.61 -18.85
CA PRO A 250 -4.29 8.03 -19.84
C PRO A 250 -3.97 7.48 -21.25
N ASP A 251 -3.51 6.22 -21.33
CA ASP A 251 -3.04 5.53 -22.53
C ASP A 251 -3.73 4.15 -22.73
N ARG A 252 -4.75 3.84 -21.92
CA ARG A 252 -5.47 2.54 -21.88
C ARG A 252 -4.57 1.34 -21.56
N SER A 253 -3.32 1.55 -21.13
CA SER A 253 -2.39 0.45 -20.82
C SER A 253 -2.77 -0.31 -19.55
N CYS A 254 -3.68 0.24 -18.74
CA CYS A 254 -4.02 -0.22 -17.40
C CYS A 254 -2.85 -0.18 -16.40
N ARG A 255 -1.73 0.48 -16.75
CA ARG A 255 -0.67 0.78 -15.79
C ARG A 255 -1.14 1.83 -14.79
N VAL A 256 -0.66 1.72 -13.56
CA VAL A 256 -1.02 2.66 -12.49
C VAL A 256 -0.36 4.02 -12.74
N ASN A 257 -1.14 5.08 -12.59
CA ASN A 257 -0.62 6.43 -12.48
C ASN A 257 -0.38 6.74 -11.00
N TRP A 258 0.83 6.45 -10.51
CA TRP A 258 1.17 6.62 -9.10
C TRP A 258 1.08 8.06 -8.61
N ALA A 259 1.36 9.04 -9.48
CA ALA A 259 1.16 10.47 -9.18
C ALA A 259 -0.32 10.81 -8.93
N HIS A 260 -1.23 10.14 -9.61
CA HIS A 260 -2.66 10.26 -9.36
C HIS A 260 -3.04 9.60 -8.04
N LEU A 261 -2.55 8.39 -7.80
CA LEU A 261 -2.82 7.65 -6.57
C LEU A 261 -2.30 8.38 -5.32
N GLU A 262 -1.13 9.01 -5.40
CA GLU A 262 -0.56 9.89 -4.37
C GLU A 262 -1.48 11.09 -4.06
N ALA A 263 -2.01 11.76 -5.09
CA ALA A 263 -2.94 12.88 -4.87
C ALA A 263 -4.21 12.41 -4.15
N LEU A 264 -4.79 11.28 -4.57
CA LEU A 264 -5.96 10.68 -3.92
C LEU A 264 -5.64 10.30 -2.47
N SER A 265 -4.42 9.80 -2.19
CA SER A 265 -4.03 9.37 -0.84
C SER A 265 -3.93 10.54 0.12
N VAL A 266 -3.33 11.64 -0.34
CA VAL A 266 -3.21 12.89 0.44
C VAL A 266 -4.59 13.46 0.75
N VAL A 267 -5.49 13.53 -0.23
CA VAL A 267 -6.84 14.09 0.00
C VAL A 267 -7.63 13.26 1.01
N VAL A 268 -7.68 11.93 0.84
CA VAL A 268 -8.44 11.07 1.78
C VAL A 268 -7.80 11.06 3.16
N GLY A 269 -6.48 10.96 3.23
CA GLY A 269 -5.75 10.99 4.49
C GLY A 269 -6.02 12.28 5.28
N LEU A 270 -5.96 13.45 4.62
CA LEU A 270 -6.19 14.72 5.31
C LEU A 270 -7.64 14.87 5.79
N ASN A 271 -8.63 14.41 5.00
CA ASN A 271 -10.03 14.41 5.43
C ASN A 271 -10.27 13.45 6.61
N LEU A 272 -9.67 12.26 6.60
CA LEU A 272 -9.73 11.32 7.74
C LEU A 272 -9.05 11.90 8.99
N SER A 273 -7.90 12.57 8.82
CA SER A 273 -7.21 13.22 9.93
C SER A 273 -8.07 14.32 10.56
N LEU A 274 -8.72 15.16 9.73
CA LEU A 274 -9.59 16.22 10.20
C LEU A 274 -10.82 15.68 10.91
N ALA A 275 -11.45 14.64 10.35
CA ALA A 275 -12.59 13.97 10.97
C ALA A 275 -12.25 13.42 12.36
N LYS A 276 -11.06 12.83 12.54
CA LYS A 276 -10.56 12.41 13.85
C LYS A 276 -10.39 13.58 14.82
N THR A 277 -9.69 14.64 14.41
CA THR A 277 -9.39 15.77 15.30
C THR A 277 -10.66 16.54 15.72
N SER A 278 -11.59 16.79 14.80
CA SER A 278 -12.80 17.56 15.09
C SER A 278 -13.70 16.88 16.13
N GLN A 279 -13.78 15.54 16.12
CA GLN A 279 -14.57 14.81 17.11
C GLN A 279 -13.86 14.63 18.46
N SER A 280 -12.54 14.48 18.50
CA SER A 280 -11.79 14.46 19.77
C SER A 280 -12.02 15.76 20.55
N SER A 281 -12.00 16.91 19.88
CA SER A 281 -12.29 18.21 20.50
C SER A 281 -13.73 18.30 21.02
N SER A 282 -14.72 17.84 20.25
CA SER A 282 -16.13 17.82 20.72
C SER A 282 -16.35 16.89 21.92
N ILE A 283 -15.70 15.72 21.95
CA ILE A 283 -15.78 14.79 23.09
C ILE A 283 -15.10 15.38 24.33
N GLU A 284 -13.95 16.04 24.20
CA GLU A 284 -13.29 16.73 25.31
C GLU A 284 -14.09 17.93 25.84
N GLU A 285 -14.78 18.67 24.98
CA GLU A 285 -15.67 19.77 25.37
C GLU A 285 -16.91 19.26 26.11
N LEU A 286 -17.52 18.17 25.63
CA LEU A 286 -18.62 17.47 26.29
C LEU A 286 -18.21 16.93 27.67
N ASN A 287 -17.02 16.32 27.78
CA ASN A 287 -16.50 15.80 29.05
C ASN A 287 -16.10 16.89 30.04
N ARG A 288 -15.74 18.09 29.56
CA ARG A 288 -15.45 19.26 30.41
C ARG A 288 -16.69 19.95 30.95
N HIS A 289 -17.82 19.83 30.26
CA HIS A 289 -19.08 20.46 30.66
C HIS A 289 -20.11 19.41 31.10
N ASN A 290 -19.93 18.86 32.31
CA ASN A 290 -20.96 18.08 33.01
C ASN A 290 -22.12 18.98 33.51
N ASN A 291 -22.82 19.66 32.61
CA ASN A 291 -24.10 20.31 32.89
C ASN A 291 -24.97 20.36 31.63
N PRO A 292 -26.24 19.90 31.68
CA PRO A 292 -27.10 19.87 30.50
C PRO A 292 -27.75 21.25 30.33
N VAL A 293 -27.19 22.08 29.46
CA VAL A 293 -27.88 23.31 29.01
C VAL A 293 -27.80 23.39 27.50
N GLY A 294 -28.99 23.44 26.89
CA GLY A 294 -29.20 23.37 25.45
C GLY A 294 -28.60 24.55 24.69
N LEU A 295 -28.01 24.23 23.54
CA LEU A 295 -27.65 25.18 22.50
C LEU A 295 -28.28 24.70 21.19
N ASN A 296 -29.38 25.36 20.84
CA ASN A 296 -29.97 25.30 19.51
C ASN A 296 -29.15 26.17 18.55
N ASN A 297 -29.16 25.78 17.26
CA ASN A 297 -28.52 26.40 16.09
C ASN A 297 -27.16 25.83 15.67
N LEU A 298 -27.17 24.55 15.28
CA LEU A 298 -26.38 24.06 14.15
C LEU A 298 -27.36 23.30 13.25
N ASP A 299 -27.44 23.64 11.96
CA ASP A 299 -28.07 22.82 10.93
C ASP A 299 -27.26 21.53 10.75
N GLN A 300 -27.35 20.66 11.74
CA GLN A 300 -26.83 19.30 11.76
C GLN A 300 -28.02 18.36 11.79
N SER A 301 -28.04 17.43 10.85
CA SER A 301 -28.97 16.32 10.86
C SER A 301 -28.94 15.61 12.23
N PRO A 302 -30.09 15.20 12.78
CA PRO A 302 -30.19 14.73 14.16
C PRO A 302 -29.73 13.27 14.25
N ASP A 303 -28.42 13.10 14.47
CA ASP A 303 -27.71 11.99 15.14
C ASP A 303 -26.29 11.80 14.53
N GLY A 304 -25.57 12.92 14.32
CA GLY A 304 -24.27 13.00 13.64
C GLY A 304 -23.08 12.40 14.38
N SER A 305 -23.27 11.36 15.20
CA SER A 305 -22.15 10.61 15.77
C SER A 305 -21.55 9.69 14.70
N ILE A 306 -20.35 10.01 14.21
CA ILE A 306 -19.54 9.01 13.52
C ILE A 306 -19.32 7.86 14.50
N ASP A 307 -19.66 6.65 14.07
CA ASP A 307 -19.49 5.41 14.84
C ASP A 307 -18.08 5.30 15.46
N ARG A 308 -18.01 5.05 16.78
CA ARG A 308 -16.75 5.02 17.56
C ARG A 308 -15.67 4.15 16.94
N ARG A 309 -16.07 3.08 16.22
CA ARG A 309 -15.14 2.20 15.49
C ARG A 309 -14.23 2.98 14.55
N PHE A 310 -14.70 4.07 13.93
CA PHE A 310 -13.90 4.88 13.00
C PHE A 310 -12.85 5.76 13.69
N LEU A 311 -13.17 6.25 14.89
CA LEU A 311 -12.24 7.04 15.71
C LEU A 311 -11.10 6.18 16.23
N GLU A 312 -11.44 4.99 16.71
CA GLU A 312 -10.51 3.99 17.23
C GLU A 312 -9.73 3.25 16.13
N THR A 313 -10.16 3.37 14.86
CA THR A 313 -9.46 2.72 13.73
C THR A 313 -8.12 3.38 13.49
N ASP A 314 -7.06 2.58 13.52
CA ASP A 314 -5.72 2.97 13.13
C ASP A 314 -5.53 2.87 11.61
N TRP A 315 -5.94 3.93 10.91
CA TRP A 315 -5.89 3.99 9.45
C TRP A 315 -4.45 4.00 8.92
N PRO A 316 -4.04 3.03 8.09
CA PRO A 316 -2.69 2.95 7.51
C PRO A 316 -2.26 4.24 6.79
N ILE A 317 -3.20 4.93 6.16
CA ILE A 317 -2.95 6.13 5.37
C ILE A 317 -2.57 7.37 6.21
N LEU A 318 -2.91 7.37 7.51
CA LEU A 318 -2.65 8.51 8.41
C LEU A 318 -1.23 8.48 8.98
N ASP A 319 -0.68 7.29 9.16
CA ASP A 319 0.51 7.06 9.94
C ASP A 319 1.61 6.48 9.03
N GLY A 320 2.63 7.31 8.80
CA GLY A 320 3.81 7.05 7.97
C GLY A 320 4.42 5.64 8.06
N LEU A 321 5.33 5.27 7.14
CA LEU A 321 6.25 4.12 7.35
C LEU A 321 7.05 4.26 8.66
N SER A 322 7.25 5.48 9.16
CA SER A 322 7.92 5.77 10.44
C SER A 322 7.12 5.30 11.68
N SER A 323 5.80 5.20 11.57
CA SER A 323 4.90 4.65 12.59
C SER A 323 4.30 3.31 12.16
N ALA A 324 4.75 2.78 11.01
CA ALA A 324 4.40 1.44 10.59
C ALA A 324 4.76 0.44 11.68
N ARG A 325 3.74 -0.29 12.11
CA ARG A 325 3.82 -1.24 13.21
C ARG A 325 4.74 -2.40 12.82
N PRO A 326 5.29 -3.15 13.81
CA PRO A 326 5.69 -4.52 13.56
C PRO A 326 4.59 -5.20 12.71
N PHE A 327 4.97 -5.90 11.64
CA PHE A 327 4.04 -6.50 10.66
C PHE A 327 3.30 -5.48 9.74
N THR A 328 4.03 -4.56 9.08
CA THR A 328 3.52 -3.52 8.16
C THR A 328 2.23 -3.88 7.43
N GLN A 329 1.18 -3.09 7.60
CA GLN A 329 -0.03 -3.17 6.77
C GLN A 329 0.30 -3.10 5.25
N ILE A 330 1.41 -2.44 4.87
CA ILE A 330 1.85 -2.22 3.48
C ILE A 330 2.06 -3.51 2.69
N THR A 331 2.58 -4.58 3.28
CA THR A 331 2.80 -5.86 2.56
C THR A 331 2.31 -7.07 3.35
N ASN A 332 1.81 -6.85 4.57
CA ASN A 332 1.27 -7.93 5.39
C ASN A 332 0.02 -8.49 4.71
N PRO A 333 0.02 -9.80 4.42
CA PRO A 333 -1.12 -10.43 3.80
C PRO A 333 -2.30 -10.38 4.75
N ALA A 334 -3.45 -10.30 4.11
CA ALA A 334 -4.73 -10.20 4.74
C ALA A 334 -4.93 -11.44 5.64
N TYR A 335 -4.52 -12.62 5.17
CA TYR A 335 -4.62 -13.89 5.88
C TYR A 335 -3.24 -14.41 6.26
N GLN A 336 -3.21 -15.30 7.25
CA GLN A 336 -1.99 -15.95 7.75
C GLN A 336 -1.41 -17.01 6.79
N HIS A 337 -2.22 -17.57 5.88
CA HIS A 337 -1.80 -18.57 4.91
C HIS A 337 -1.90 -18.02 3.49
N VAL A 338 -0.99 -18.39 2.58
CA VAL A 338 -1.05 -18.01 1.16
C VAL A 338 -2.30 -18.62 0.51
N ALA A 339 -2.92 -17.91 -0.44
CA ALA A 339 -4.00 -18.48 -1.22
C ALA A 339 -3.49 -19.66 -2.06
N TYR A 340 -4.30 -20.71 -2.19
CA TYR A 340 -3.97 -21.83 -3.06
C TYR A 340 -4.03 -21.42 -4.53
N ASP A 341 -3.24 -22.11 -5.35
CA ASP A 341 -3.34 -21.98 -6.79
C ASP A 341 -4.74 -22.35 -7.26
N TRP A 342 -5.24 -21.60 -8.23
CA TRP A 342 -6.57 -21.85 -8.76
C TRP A 342 -6.62 -23.23 -9.45
N PRO A 343 -7.54 -24.12 -9.04
CA PRO A 343 -7.48 -25.52 -9.43
C PRO A 343 -7.94 -25.75 -10.88
N SER A 344 -7.51 -26.87 -11.45
CA SER A 344 -7.89 -27.30 -12.81
C SER A 344 -9.40 -27.48 -12.95
N ASN A 345 -9.90 -27.40 -14.20
CA ASN A 345 -11.33 -27.54 -14.50
C ASN A 345 -11.92 -28.85 -13.96
N GLU A 346 -11.18 -29.96 -14.07
CA GLU A 346 -11.61 -31.27 -13.57
C GLU A 346 -11.86 -31.28 -12.06
N LEU A 347 -10.99 -30.63 -11.28
CA LEU A 347 -11.18 -30.48 -9.84
C LEU A 347 -12.39 -29.59 -9.51
N ARG A 348 -12.58 -28.51 -10.29
CA ARG A 348 -13.71 -27.58 -10.13
C ARG A 348 -15.07 -28.24 -10.39
N MET A 349 -15.15 -29.19 -11.32
CA MET A 349 -16.41 -29.88 -11.66
C MET A 349 -16.78 -30.98 -10.65
N ASN A 350 -15.79 -31.56 -9.97
CA ASN A 350 -16.00 -32.74 -9.12
C ASN A 350 -16.19 -32.43 -7.62
N ARG A 351 -15.97 -31.19 -7.17
CA ARG A 351 -16.10 -30.79 -5.76
C ARG A 351 -16.60 -29.36 -5.59
N ALA A 352 -17.43 -29.14 -4.58
CA ALA A 352 -17.72 -27.79 -4.11
C ALA A 352 -16.46 -27.20 -3.46
N LEU A 353 -15.97 -26.09 -3.99
CA LEU A 353 -14.79 -25.39 -3.48
C LEU A 353 -15.19 -24.28 -2.51
N ASP A 354 -14.46 -24.17 -1.40
CA ASP A 354 -14.48 -22.95 -0.60
C ASP A 354 -13.61 -21.90 -1.29
N LEU A 355 -14.24 -20.87 -1.86
CA LEU A 355 -13.56 -19.82 -2.62
C LEU A 355 -12.60 -18.99 -1.76
N ASN A 356 -12.77 -18.97 -0.43
CA ASN A 356 -11.89 -18.25 0.47
C ASN A 356 -10.45 -18.75 0.43
N HIS A 357 -10.25 -20.06 0.24
CA HIS A 357 -8.91 -20.63 0.12
C HIS A 357 -8.16 -20.17 -1.14
N TYR A 358 -8.89 -19.64 -2.13
CA TYR A 358 -8.36 -19.18 -3.40
C TYR A 358 -8.44 -17.65 -3.56
N ASP A 359 -8.84 -16.94 -2.50
CA ASP A 359 -8.95 -15.47 -2.47
C ASP A 359 -7.56 -14.82 -2.39
N TRP A 360 -6.89 -14.80 -3.53
CA TRP A 360 -5.54 -14.24 -3.68
C TRP A 360 -5.51 -12.73 -3.52
N ALA A 361 -6.61 -11.99 -3.64
CA ALA A 361 -6.61 -10.55 -3.36
C ALA A 361 -7.00 -10.23 -1.91
N GLY A 362 -7.64 -11.19 -1.26
CA GLY A 362 -8.16 -11.08 0.09
C GLY A 362 -9.38 -10.18 0.16
N VAL A 363 -10.32 -10.39 -0.74
CA VAL A 363 -11.59 -9.70 -0.89
C VAL A 363 -12.56 -9.97 0.26
N GLU A 364 -12.78 -11.23 0.63
CA GLU A 364 -13.87 -11.64 1.52
C GLU A 364 -13.69 -11.08 2.94
N GLY A 365 -14.72 -10.44 3.49
CA GLY A 365 -14.73 -9.95 4.86
C GLY A 365 -15.32 -8.54 4.99
N LYS A 366 -15.03 -7.89 6.12
CA LYS A 366 -15.55 -6.56 6.45
C LYS A 366 -14.53 -5.48 6.19
N TRP A 367 -15.00 -4.41 5.55
CA TRP A 367 -14.20 -3.26 5.15
C TRP A 367 -14.84 -1.96 5.63
N LEU A 368 -14.02 -1.03 6.09
CA LEU A 368 -14.39 0.37 6.19
C LEU A 368 -14.13 1.04 4.85
N ARG A 369 -15.02 1.93 4.45
CA ARG A 369 -14.90 2.75 3.24
C ARG A 369 -15.07 4.21 3.58
N ALA A 370 -14.08 5.02 3.22
CA ALA A 370 -14.15 6.47 3.21
C ALA A 370 -14.33 6.96 1.76
N VAL A 371 -15.21 7.93 1.56
CA VAL A 371 -15.33 8.67 0.30
C VAL A 371 -15.28 10.17 0.60
N CYS A 372 -14.51 10.94 -0.17
CA CYS A 372 -14.47 12.40 -0.06
C CYS A 372 -15.09 13.04 -1.30
N PHE A 373 -15.69 14.23 -1.13
CA PHE A 373 -16.30 15.00 -2.21
C PHE A 373 -16.44 16.48 -1.91
N LEU A 374 -16.55 17.28 -2.97
CA LEU A 374 -17.02 18.65 -2.91
C LEU A 374 -18.55 18.69 -3.04
N ASP A 375 -19.16 19.78 -2.56
CA ASP A 375 -20.54 20.10 -2.97
C ASP A 375 -20.59 20.15 -4.50
N TYR A 376 -21.68 19.64 -5.09
CA TYR A 376 -21.80 19.56 -6.54
C TYR A 376 -21.65 20.93 -7.21
N ARG A 377 -22.16 22.00 -6.59
CA ARG A 377 -22.03 23.36 -7.14
C ARG A 377 -20.58 23.83 -7.18
N ASP A 378 -19.81 23.52 -6.14
CA ASP A 378 -18.39 23.84 -6.07
C ASP A 378 -17.58 23.02 -7.08
N LEU A 379 -17.88 21.71 -7.22
CA LEU A 379 -17.26 20.83 -8.21
C LEU A 379 -17.56 21.30 -9.64
N HIS A 380 -18.81 21.64 -9.92
CA HIS A 380 -19.24 22.13 -11.22
C HIS A 380 -18.59 23.49 -11.52
N ALA A 381 -18.59 24.43 -10.56
CA ALA A 381 -17.93 25.72 -10.71
C ALA A 381 -16.41 25.59 -10.96
N TYR A 382 -15.75 24.60 -10.34
CA TYR A 382 -14.34 24.32 -10.56
C TYR A 382 -14.04 23.82 -12.00
N ASN A 383 -14.89 22.95 -12.54
CA ASN A 383 -14.66 22.30 -13.84
C ASN A 383 -15.20 23.10 -15.03
N PHE A 384 -16.33 23.79 -14.86
CA PHE A 384 -17.09 24.45 -15.94
C PHE A 384 -17.26 25.96 -15.75
N GLY A 385 -16.81 26.51 -14.61
CA GLY A 385 -16.83 27.95 -14.36
C GLY A 385 -15.72 28.72 -15.10
N PRO A 386 -15.68 30.06 -14.94
CA PRO A 386 -14.66 30.92 -15.53
C PRO A 386 -13.23 30.52 -15.11
N ARG A 387 -12.24 30.68 -16.02
CA ARG A 387 -10.87 30.16 -15.82
C ARG A 387 -10.12 30.68 -14.58
N ASP A 388 -10.54 31.80 -14.00
CA ASP A 388 -9.88 32.43 -12.84
C ASP A 388 -10.17 31.73 -11.49
N THR A 389 -11.07 30.74 -11.45
CA THR A 389 -11.51 30.03 -10.22
C THR A 389 -10.83 28.69 -9.97
N ARG A 390 -9.71 28.37 -10.65
CA ARG A 390 -9.04 27.05 -10.60
C ARG A 390 -8.35 26.69 -9.28
N LYS A 391 -8.60 27.40 -8.18
CA LYS A 391 -8.12 27.02 -6.85
C LYS A 391 -9.28 26.52 -6.02
N VAL A 392 -9.15 25.31 -5.51
CA VAL A 392 -10.17 24.68 -4.66
C VAL A 392 -9.99 25.00 -3.17
N ASP A 393 -9.01 25.84 -2.81
CA ASP A 393 -8.66 26.17 -1.43
C ASP A 393 -9.85 26.67 -0.60
N ASN A 394 -10.79 27.37 -1.25
CA ASN A 394 -11.99 27.94 -0.61
C ASN A 394 -13.17 26.96 -0.50
N TYR A 395 -13.16 25.85 -1.24
CA TYR A 395 -14.25 24.88 -1.20
C TYR A 395 -14.11 23.97 0.01
N LYS A 396 -15.24 23.62 0.63
CA LYS A 396 -15.25 22.63 1.72
C LYS A 396 -15.39 21.24 1.13
N GLU A 397 -14.57 20.32 1.63
CA GLU A 397 -14.71 18.89 1.34
C GLU A 397 -15.53 18.23 2.44
N ALA A 398 -16.41 17.33 2.03
CA ALA A 398 -17.11 16.42 2.91
C ALA A 398 -16.51 15.02 2.82
N ILE A 399 -16.60 14.26 3.93
CA ILE A 399 -16.24 12.85 4.00
C ILE A 399 -17.47 12.04 4.43
N ARG A 400 -17.68 10.88 3.79
CA ARG A 400 -18.68 9.90 4.21
C ARG A 400 -18.02 8.56 4.47
N LEU A 401 -18.37 7.98 5.61
CA LEU A 401 -17.87 6.70 6.08
C LEU A 401 -18.97 5.64 5.98
N MET A 402 -18.60 4.44 5.57
CA MET A 402 -19.50 3.30 5.47
C MET A 402 -18.77 1.99 5.74
N THR A 403 -19.52 0.95 6.08
CA THR A 403 -19.00 -0.42 6.19
C THR A 403 -19.46 -1.24 5.00
N LEU A 404 -18.57 -2.03 4.42
CA LEU A 404 -18.86 -3.02 3.41
C LEU A 404 -18.69 -4.42 4.01
N ASN A 405 -19.58 -5.34 3.66
CA ASN A 405 -19.40 -6.76 3.91
C ASN A 405 -19.37 -7.47 2.56
N LEU A 406 -18.21 -7.98 2.17
CA LEU A 406 -17.93 -8.52 0.84
C LEU A 406 -17.74 -10.03 0.92
N LYS A 407 -18.24 -10.74 -0.09
CA LYS A 407 -18.12 -12.19 -0.24
C LYS A 407 -17.67 -12.52 -1.66
N VAL A 408 -16.71 -13.43 -1.79
CA VAL A 408 -16.30 -13.95 -3.11
C VAL A 408 -17.42 -14.83 -3.67
N VAL A 409 -17.78 -14.61 -4.94
CA VAL A 409 -18.87 -15.34 -5.62
C VAL A 409 -18.41 -16.14 -6.81
N SER A 410 -17.30 -15.77 -7.43
CA SER A 410 -16.70 -16.52 -8.54
C SER A 410 -15.24 -16.14 -8.71
N ILE A 411 -14.43 -17.05 -9.24
CA ILE A 411 -13.03 -16.82 -9.60
C ILE A 411 -12.79 -17.38 -11.01
N GLY A 412 -12.05 -16.64 -11.83
CA GLY A 412 -11.76 -16.97 -13.22
C GLY A 412 -12.85 -16.50 -14.19
N GLU A 413 -14.11 -16.81 -13.89
CA GLU A 413 -15.23 -16.58 -14.79
C GLU A 413 -16.27 -15.65 -14.16
N ARG A 414 -16.89 -14.79 -14.99
CA ARG A 414 -17.96 -13.92 -14.51
C ARG A 414 -19.17 -14.76 -14.08
N PRO A 415 -19.82 -14.46 -12.94
CA PRO A 415 -21.01 -15.19 -12.53
C PRO A 415 -22.11 -15.11 -13.61
N ALA A 416 -22.49 -16.25 -14.19
CA ALA A 416 -23.58 -16.33 -15.17
C ALA A 416 -24.94 -15.85 -14.60
N SER A 417 -25.12 -16.01 -13.28
CA SER A 417 -26.31 -15.56 -12.56
C SER A 417 -26.44 -14.04 -12.47
N ASP A 418 -25.36 -13.29 -12.68
CA ASP A 418 -25.35 -11.83 -12.58
C ASP A 418 -24.37 -11.21 -13.59
N PRO A 419 -24.81 -11.04 -14.86
CA PRO A 419 -23.98 -10.50 -15.92
C PRO A 419 -23.62 -9.02 -15.72
N SER A 420 -24.24 -8.34 -14.75
CA SER A 420 -24.01 -6.93 -14.44
C SER A 420 -22.70 -6.68 -13.67
N HIS A 421 -21.99 -7.75 -13.27
CA HIS A 421 -20.65 -7.61 -12.71
C HIS A 421 -19.71 -6.93 -13.72
N PRO A 422 -18.84 -6.01 -13.25
CA PRO A 422 -17.86 -5.38 -14.13
C PRO A 422 -16.93 -6.44 -14.74
N GLU A 423 -16.55 -6.22 -15.99
CA GLU A 423 -15.55 -7.04 -16.66
C GLU A 423 -14.14 -6.52 -16.38
N PRO A 424 -13.20 -7.40 -16.01
CA PRO A 424 -11.81 -6.98 -15.93
C PRO A 424 -11.28 -6.59 -17.31
N LEU A 425 -11.00 -5.30 -17.51
CA LEU A 425 -10.57 -4.74 -18.79
C LEU A 425 -9.19 -5.21 -19.27
N CYS A 426 -8.45 -5.94 -18.43
CA CYS A 426 -7.09 -6.41 -18.68
C CYS A 426 -6.93 -7.93 -18.50
N LEU A 427 -7.97 -8.72 -18.79
CA LEU A 427 -7.87 -10.18 -18.89
C LEU A 427 -6.83 -10.56 -19.95
N GLN A 428 -5.60 -10.86 -19.52
CA GLN A 428 -4.67 -11.60 -20.34
C GLN A 428 -4.78 -13.07 -19.97
N ASN A 429 -5.19 -13.87 -20.94
CA ASN A 429 -5.10 -15.32 -20.87
C ASN A 429 -3.63 -15.70 -21.03
N GLY A 430 -2.98 -16.03 -19.91
CA GLY A 430 -1.63 -16.58 -19.90
C GLY A 430 -1.43 -17.44 -18.65
N PRO A 431 -0.64 -18.52 -18.71
CA PRO A 431 -0.46 -19.50 -17.62
C PRO A 431 0.25 -18.97 -16.36
N GLN A 432 0.44 -17.65 -16.24
CA GLN A 432 1.15 -16.98 -15.14
C GLN A 432 0.33 -15.85 -14.48
N TYR A 433 -0.95 -15.69 -14.82
CA TYR A 433 -1.77 -14.60 -14.30
C TYR A 433 -2.83 -15.10 -13.30
N LEU A 434 -2.95 -14.40 -12.18
CA LEU A 434 -3.96 -14.67 -11.15
C LEU A 434 -5.37 -14.48 -11.76
N PRO A 435 -6.26 -15.47 -11.66
CA PRO A 435 -7.59 -15.39 -12.25
C PRO A 435 -8.40 -14.26 -11.59
N PRO A 436 -9.25 -13.53 -12.33
CA PRO A 436 -10.07 -12.48 -11.75
C PRO A 436 -10.97 -13.02 -10.63
N ILE A 437 -11.15 -12.24 -9.56
CA ILE A 437 -12.08 -12.57 -8.47
C ILE A 437 -13.30 -11.69 -8.62
N TYR A 438 -14.50 -12.27 -8.61
CA TYR A 438 -15.77 -11.57 -8.58
C TYR A 438 -16.38 -11.67 -7.19
N PHE A 439 -16.96 -10.57 -6.72
CA PHE A 439 -17.51 -10.48 -5.38
C PHE A 439 -18.80 -9.67 -5.34
N LYS A 440 -19.61 -9.96 -4.32
CA LYS A 440 -20.81 -9.19 -3.99
C LYS A 440 -20.85 -8.87 -2.50
N GLY A 441 -21.71 -7.93 -2.11
CA GLY A 441 -21.80 -7.53 -0.73
C GLY A 441 -22.84 -6.46 -0.45
N SER A 442 -22.85 -5.99 0.79
CA SER A 442 -23.72 -4.91 1.25
C SER A 442 -22.91 -3.73 1.76
N ALA A 443 -23.39 -2.52 1.51
CA ALA A 443 -22.86 -1.27 2.05
C ALA A 443 -23.86 -0.63 3.03
N THR A 444 -23.46 -0.55 4.29
CA THR A 444 -24.23 0.11 5.37
C THR A 444 -23.59 1.46 5.70
N SER A 445 -24.38 2.54 5.63
CA SER A 445 -23.96 3.86 6.08
C SER A 445 -23.81 3.85 7.60
N SER A 446 -22.76 4.50 8.11
CA SER A 446 -22.47 4.55 9.54
C SER A 446 -23.19 5.67 10.29
N VAL A 447 -23.87 6.57 9.56
CA VAL A 447 -24.47 7.80 10.11
C VAL A 447 -25.98 7.68 10.31
N ASN A 448 -26.64 6.66 9.76
CA ASN A 448 -28.10 6.47 9.88
C ASN A 448 -28.43 5.00 10.08
N VAL A 449 -28.73 4.63 11.33
CA VAL A 449 -29.31 3.33 11.71
C VAL A 449 -30.73 3.24 11.11
N GLY A 450 -30.82 2.90 9.83
CA GLY A 450 -32.07 2.89 9.06
C GLY A 450 -31.92 3.22 7.57
N SER A 451 -30.75 3.67 7.09
CA SER A 451 -30.57 3.92 5.65
C SER A 451 -30.54 2.61 4.85
N GLN A 452 -31.17 2.60 3.68
CA GLN A 452 -31.18 1.44 2.77
C GLN A 452 -29.78 0.84 2.59
N THR A 453 -29.67 -0.47 2.79
CA THR A 453 -28.46 -1.24 2.49
C THR A 453 -28.23 -1.23 0.98
N GLY A 454 -27.21 -0.53 0.53
CA GLY A 454 -26.85 -0.55 -0.88
C GLY A 454 -26.20 -1.90 -1.21
N GLN A 455 -26.59 -2.53 -2.31
CA GLN A 455 -25.87 -3.70 -2.82
C GLN A 455 -24.58 -3.24 -3.49
N VAL A 456 -23.55 -4.07 -3.34
CA VAL A 456 -22.23 -3.86 -3.93
C VAL A 456 -21.87 -5.10 -4.72
N ARG A 457 -21.28 -4.90 -5.89
CA ARG A 457 -20.65 -5.96 -6.66
C ARG A 457 -19.38 -5.43 -7.30
N GLY A 458 -18.47 -6.33 -7.63
CA GLY A 458 -17.22 -5.91 -8.22
C GLY A 458 -16.36 -7.05 -8.70
N CYS A 459 -15.21 -6.69 -9.23
CA CYS A 459 -14.17 -7.62 -9.62
C CYS A 459 -12.79 -7.11 -9.18
N VAL A 460 -11.89 -8.06 -8.93
CA VAL A 460 -10.47 -7.83 -8.71
C VAL A 460 -9.67 -8.52 -9.80
N SER A 461 -8.65 -7.84 -10.31
CA SER A 461 -7.76 -8.35 -11.37
C SER A 461 -6.36 -7.78 -11.26
N CYS A 462 -5.42 -8.33 -12.03
CA CYS A 462 -4.06 -7.81 -12.11
C CYS A 462 -3.87 -6.89 -13.31
N THR A 463 -3.18 -5.78 -13.09
CA THR A 463 -2.70 -4.89 -14.15
C THR A 463 -1.45 -5.48 -14.82
N LYS A 464 -1.02 -4.89 -15.95
CA LYS A 464 0.21 -5.31 -16.66
C LYS A 464 1.49 -5.16 -15.83
N ASP A 465 1.51 -4.18 -14.93
CA ASP A 465 2.58 -3.89 -13.98
C ASP A 465 2.38 -4.61 -12.63
N LYS A 466 1.58 -5.69 -12.62
CA LYS A 466 1.38 -6.60 -11.48
C LYS A 466 0.78 -5.93 -10.24
N GLN A 467 0.02 -4.85 -10.42
CA GLN A 467 -0.77 -4.21 -9.37
C GLN A 467 -2.15 -4.83 -9.28
N VAL A 468 -2.75 -4.79 -8.10
CA VAL A 468 -4.06 -5.40 -7.84
C VAL A 468 -5.14 -4.33 -8.00
N ARG A 469 -5.92 -4.44 -9.08
CA ARG A 469 -6.98 -3.50 -9.45
C ARG A 469 -8.32 -3.96 -8.92
N TRP A 470 -9.07 -3.00 -8.39
CA TRP A 470 -10.45 -3.16 -7.95
C TRP A 470 -11.40 -2.32 -8.79
N SER A 471 -12.48 -2.94 -9.27
CA SER A 471 -13.59 -2.28 -9.93
C SER A 471 -14.87 -2.62 -9.20
N VAL A 472 -15.61 -1.60 -8.74
CA VAL A 472 -16.76 -1.76 -7.83
C VAL A 472 -17.93 -0.95 -8.33
N VAL A 473 -19.11 -1.57 -8.39
CA VAL A 473 -20.38 -0.91 -8.67
C VAL A 473 -21.25 -1.01 -7.42
N ARG A 474 -21.87 0.11 -7.05
CA ARG A 474 -22.82 0.18 -5.95
C ARG A 474 -24.17 0.70 -6.43
N THR A 475 -25.21 0.02 -5.99
CA THR A 475 -26.59 0.47 -6.20
C THR A 475 -26.99 1.50 -5.14
N ALA A 476 -27.74 2.52 -5.56
CA ALA A 476 -28.50 3.41 -4.69
C ALA A 476 -29.97 3.37 -5.12
N ALA A 477 -30.89 3.19 -4.16
CA ALA A 477 -32.34 3.09 -4.43
C ALA A 477 -32.72 2.04 -5.51
N GLY A 478 -32.01 0.91 -5.55
CA GLY A 478 -32.27 -0.18 -6.49
C GLY A 478 -31.69 -0.01 -7.91
N GLN A 479 -31.04 1.12 -8.19
CA GLN A 479 -30.35 1.37 -9.47
C GLN A 479 -28.85 1.50 -9.25
N ASP A 480 -28.06 1.08 -10.23
CA ASP A 480 -26.64 1.40 -10.25
C ASP A 480 -26.45 2.90 -10.26
N ARG A 481 -25.58 3.40 -9.37
CA ARG A 481 -25.36 4.84 -9.24
C ARG A 481 -23.91 5.21 -9.15
N TRP A 482 -23.11 4.40 -8.46
CA TRP A 482 -21.72 4.72 -8.17
C TRP A 482 -20.80 3.64 -8.74
N SER A 483 -19.79 4.07 -9.49
CA SER A 483 -18.67 3.26 -9.93
C SER A 483 -17.44 3.63 -9.10
N SER A 484 -16.52 2.69 -8.89
CA SER A 484 -15.26 2.97 -8.20
C SER A 484 -14.14 2.12 -8.79
N GLU A 485 -13.01 2.77 -9.07
CA GLU A 485 -11.82 2.17 -9.68
C GLU A 485 -10.62 2.48 -8.80
N GLY A 486 -9.88 1.47 -8.37
CA GLY A 486 -8.77 1.66 -7.44
C GLY A 486 -7.72 0.56 -7.45
N ILE A 487 -6.68 0.77 -6.67
CA ILE A 487 -5.52 -0.11 -6.51
C ILE A 487 -5.39 -0.53 -5.04
N GLN A 488 -5.20 -1.83 -4.81
CA GLN A 488 -4.79 -2.33 -3.51
C GLN A 488 -3.30 -2.08 -3.33
N VAL A 489 -2.99 -1.02 -2.59
CA VAL A 489 -1.61 -0.56 -2.38
C VAL A 489 -0.88 -1.60 -1.54
N GLY A 490 0.34 -1.93 -1.94
CA GLY A 490 1.10 -3.00 -1.31
C GLY A 490 0.97 -4.37 -1.97
N GLY A 491 0.03 -4.49 -2.92
CA GLY A 491 -0.14 -5.69 -3.74
C GLY A 491 -1.07 -6.72 -3.11
N ILE A 492 -0.83 -7.98 -3.50
CA ILE A 492 -1.63 -9.16 -3.16
C ILE A 492 -1.89 -9.22 -1.66
N ARG A 493 -3.16 -9.14 -1.28
CA ARG A 493 -3.65 -9.28 0.12
C ARG A 493 -3.05 -8.23 1.05
N SER A 494 -2.49 -7.14 0.57
CA SER A 494 -2.00 -6.08 1.45
C SER A 494 -3.12 -5.57 2.36
N LYS A 495 -2.82 -5.49 3.66
CA LYS A 495 -3.68 -4.88 4.69
C LYS A 495 -3.73 -3.36 4.62
N TRP A 496 -2.90 -2.73 3.77
CA TRP A 496 -2.94 -1.28 3.56
C TRP A 496 -4.27 -0.87 2.96
N GLY A 497 -4.91 -1.73 2.17
CA GLY A 497 -6.23 -1.48 1.62
C GLY A 497 -6.23 -0.93 0.20
N VAL A 498 -7.39 -0.45 -0.24
CA VAL A 498 -7.66 -0.09 -1.65
C VAL A 498 -7.93 1.40 -1.76
N LEU A 499 -7.17 2.10 -2.60
CA LEU A 499 -7.35 3.54 -2.83
C LEU A 499 -7.69 3.79 -4.30
N GLY A 500 -8.56 4.76 -4.55
CA GLY A 500 -8.95 5.09 -5.90
C GLY A 500 -9.91 6.25 -5.99
N VAL A 501 -10.65 6.28 -7.09
CA VAL A 501 -11.69 7.29 -7.39
C VAL A 501 -13.05 6.62 -7.49
N TRP A 502 -14.06 7.29 -6.96
CA TRP A 502 -15.45 6.97 -7.23
C TRP A 502 -16.02 8.00 -8.21
N THR A 503 -16.89 7.55 -9.10
CA THR A 503 -17.59 8.37 -10.11
C THR A 503 -19.07 8.00 -10.14
N ASP A 504 -19.89 8.77 -10.85
CA ASP A 504 -21.17 8.26 -11.34
C ASP A 504 -20.95 7.01 -12.22
N VAL A 505 -21.95 6.13 -12.26
CA VAL A 505 -21.92 4.94 -13.13
C VAL A 505 -22.14 5.31 -14.60
N ASP A 506 -22.87 6.40 -14.86
CA ASP A 506 -23.02 6.92 -16.22
C ASP A 506 -21.73 7.58 -16.68
N ARG A 507 -20.93 6.80 -17.40
CA ARG A 507 -19.63 7.21 -17.95
C ARG A 507 -19.71 8.17 -19.13
N ASN A 508 -20.93 8.48 -19.61
CA ASN A 508 -21.16 9.48 -20.66
C ASN A 508 -21.51 10.86 -20.10
N ASP A 509 -21.88 10.94 -18.82
CA ASP A 509 -22.13 12.21 -18.15
C ASP A 509 -20.79 12.89 -17.81
N VAL A 510 -20.43 13.89 -18.61
CA VAL A 510 -19.19 14.66 -18.44
C VAL A 510 -19.22 15.55 -17.19
N GLU A 511 -20.41 15.84 -16.65
CA GLU A 511 -20.62 16.60 -15.41
C GLU A 511 -20.77 15.68 -14.18
N GLY A 512 -20.74 14.36 -14.40
CA GLY A 512 -20.87 13.36 -13.35
C GLY A 512 -19.86 13.59 -12.22
N PRO A 513 -20.29 13.52 -10.94
CA PRO A 513 -19.40 13.79 -9.82
C PRO A 513 -18.31 12.73 -9.70
N ALA A 514 -17.15 13.14 -9.19
CA ALA A 514 -16.05 12.26 -8.85
C ALA A 514 -15.33 12.70 -7.58
N GLY A 515 -14.70 11.75 -6.91
CA GLY A 515 -13.90 12.03 -5.72
C GLY A 515 -13.10 10.81 -5.26
N PRO A 516 -12.15 11.00 -4.34
CA PRO A 516 -11.32 9.89 -3.90
C PRO A 516 -12.05 8.99 -2.90
N PHE A 517 -11.67 7.72 -2.86
CA PHE A 517 -12.11 6.76 -1.85
C PHE A 517 -10.96 5.94 -1.31
N TYR A 518 -11.15 5.39 -0.10
CA TYR A 518 -10.25 4.42 0.52
C TYR A 518 -11.02 3.30 1.20
N PHE A 519 -10.65 2.05 0.95
CA PHE A 519 -11.15 0.86 1.66
C PHE A 519 -10.07 0.33 2.58
N PHE A 520 -10.43 0.06 3.83
CA PHE A 520 -9.55 -0.54 4.83
C PHE A 520 -10.22 -1.77 5.45
N LYS A 521 -9.54 -2.91 5.43
CA LYS A 521 -10.09 -4.17 5.93
C LYS A 521 -10.01 -4.23 7.44
N ILE A 522 -11.12 -4.54 8.10
CA ILE A 522 -11.21 -4.60 9.57
C ILE A 522 -11.46 -6.01 10.10
N SER A 523 -12.03 -6.90 9.29
CA SER A 523 -12.14 -8.32 9.64
C SER A 523 -12.19 -9.20 8.39
N TYR A 524 -11.87 -10.47 8.59
CA TYR A 524 -12.11 -11.55 7.63
C TYR A 524 -13.48 -12.16 7.92
#